data_AF-A0A929PZM3-F1
#
_entry.id   AF-A0A929PZM3-F1
#
_cell.length_a   1.000
_cell.length_b   1.000
_cell.length_c   1.000
_cell.angle_alpha   90.00
_cell.angle_beta   90.00
_cell.angle_gamma   90.00
#
_symmetry.space_group_name_H-M   'P 1'
#
loop_
_entity.id
_entity.type
_entity.pdbx_description
1 polymer ?
#
loop_
_entity_poly.entity_id
_entity_poly.type
_entity_poly.pdbx_seq_one_letter_code
_entity_poly.pdbx_strand_id
1 'polypeptide(L)'
;MVYVLDMDGKPLMPTQRHGKVRHLLKARKAKVVKKNPFTIKLLYDSTRYTQPVTLGVDAGSKHIGLSASTKEKELLAWDVQNRTDITELISTRREARRARRNRKTRYRAPRFNNRKKSKPKGWLAPSVEHKIDTHLHCIQEVQKLLPVTRIVVEAASFDTQKLKNPEISGTGYQNGDQKGFWNVREYVLFRDNHECQHCHGKKKDPILNVHHIESRKTGGNSPSNLITLCETCHNEYHKKIKSGKIKGPEDFNLPKRAQPYRDTAFMGIMRWTLLERLKQANPDIEVINTYGYLTKNKRIELNLAKEHSNDAHCIAGNLNAKPLKQCLYLKKIRRHNRQIHQFNFIKGHKRKRNQTDHMVGGFCLFDKVKFEGQECFMTGRRKSGYFVLKTLSGQKIHNSASMRKLVLVERANGYLKETRIRQFLPTQTA
;
A
#
# COMPACT_ATOMS: atom_id res chain seq x y z
N MET A 1 -24.97 -4.39 -6.55
CA MET A 1 -25.16 -3.12 -7.28
C MET A 1 -24.66 -3.31 -8.72
N VAL A 2 -25.38 -2.79 -9.73
CA VAL A 2 -24.91 -2.75 -11.13
C VAL A 2 -24.63 -1.30 -11.51
N TYR A 3 -23.40 -1.01 -11.95
CA TYR A 3 -23.01 0.31 -12.42
C TYR A 3 -23.39 0.48 -13.89
N VAL A 4 -23.86 1.66 -14.27
CA VAL A 4 -24.43 1.92 -15.60
C VAL A 4 -23.70 3.10 -16.22
N LEU A 5 -23.29 2.93 -17.47
CA LEU A 5 -22.73 3.99 -18.30
C LEU A 5 -23.70 4.31 -19.44
N ASP A 6 -23.76 5.57 -19.83
CA ASP A 6 -24.50 6.00 -21.02
C ASP A 6 -23.80 5.55 -22.33
N MET A 7 -24.37 5.92 -23.47
CA MET A 7 -23.82 5.58 -24.79
C MET A 7 -22.45 6.22 -25.07
N ASP A 8 -22.12 7.34 -24.44
CA ASP A 8 -20.83 8.02 -24.54
C ASP A 8 -19.79 7.43 -23.57
N GLY A 9 -20.23 6.64 -22.58
CA GLY A 9 -19.40 6.09 -21.52
C GLY A 9 -19.32 6.95 -20.26
N LYS A 10 -20.16 7.99 -20.13
CA LYS A 10 -20.31 8.78 -18.91
C LYS A 10 -21.12 8.00 -17.87
N PRO A 11 -20.80 8.14 -16.58
CA PRO A 11 -21.47 7.40 -15.52
C PRO A 11 -22.89 7.90 -15.28
N LEU A 12 -23.84 6.96 -15.18
CA LEU A 12 -25.21 7.20 -14.75
C LEU A 12 -25.42 6.64 -13.33
N MET A 13 -26.62 6.86 -12.78
CA MET A 13 -26.98 6.26 -11.49
C MET A 13 -26.99 4.72 -11.57
N PRO A 14 -26.38 4.03 -10.59
CA PRO A 14 -26.35 2.58 -10.56
C PRO A 14 -27.73 2.01 -10.19
N THR A 15 -27.98 0.75 -10.55
CA THR A 15 -29.26 0.08 -10.31
C THR A 15 -29.11 -1.25 -9.56
N GLN A 16 -30.13 -1.58 -8.77
CA GLN A 16 -30.30 -2.89 -8.14
C GLN A 16 -31.35 -3.75 -8.88
N ARG A 17 -31.99 -3.22 -9.94
CA ARG A 17 -33.00 -3.94 -10.72
C ARG A 17 -32.34 -4.95 -11.67
N HIS A 18 -31.87 -6.06 -11.10
CA HIS A 18 -31.13 -7.11 -11.81
C HIS A 18 -31.93 -7.73 -12.97
N GLY A 19 -33.25 -7.87 -12.82
CA GLY A 19 -34.14 -8.34 -13.89
C GLY A 19 -34.11 -7.41 -15.11
N LYS A 20 -34.27 -6.10 -14.91
CA LYS A 20 -34.18 -5.09 -15.98
C LYS A 20 -32.84 -5.18 -16.72
N VAL A 21 -31.73 -5.26 -15.99
CA VAL A 21 -30.39 -5.39 -16.59
C VAL A 21 -30.30 -6.67 -17.44
N ARG A 22 -30.81 -7.79 -16.96
CA ARG A 22 -30.84 -9.05 -17.71
C ARG A 22 -31.65 -8.93 -19.01
N HIS A 23 -32.82 -8.30 -18.97
CA HIS A 23 -33.63 -8.06 -20.18
C HIS A 23 -32.91 -7.14 -21.16
N LEU A 24 -32.25 -6.06 -20.69
CA LEU A 24 -31.48 -5.17 -21.55
C LEU A 24 -30.31 -5.88 -22.24
N LEU A 25 -29.61 -6.77 -21.54
CA LEU A 25 -28.53 -7.58 -22.11
C LEU A 25 -29.07 -8.59 -23.13
N LYS A 26 -30.17 -9.28 -22.83
CA LYS A 26 -30.82 -10.23 -23.76
C LYS A 26 -31.31 -9.53 -25.03
N ALA A 27 -31.90 -8.35 -24.89
CA ALA A 27 -32.39 -7.52 -25.99
C ALA A 27 -31.27 -6.75 -26.73
N ARG A 28 -29.99 -6.98 -26.39
CA ARG A 28 -28.82 -6.27 -26.94
C ARG A 28 -28.91 -4.74 -26.86
N LYS A 29 -29.67 -4.21 -25.90
CA LYS A 29 -29.77 -2.76 -25.59
C LYS A 29 -28.69 -2.28 -24.64
N ALA A 30 -27.93 -3.19 -24.04
CA ALA A 30 -26.76 -2.89 -23.22
C ALA A 30 -25.66 -3.92 -23.47
N LYS A 31 -24.41 -3.53 -23.20
CA LYS A 31 -23.25 -4.43 -23.23
C LYS A 31 -22.51 -4.44 -21.89
N VAL A 32 -21.94 -5.58 -21.52
CA VAL A 32 -21.10 -5.68 -20.32
C VAL A 32 -19.73 -5.11 -20.62
N VAL A 33 -19.29 -4.12 -19.83
CA VAL A 33 -17.95 -3.50 -19.95
C VAL A 33 -16.97 -4.09 -18.94
N LYS A 34 -17.44 -4.35 -17.71
CA LYS A 34 -16.61 -4.85 -16.61
C LYS A 34 -17.40 -5.87 -15.81
N LYS A 35 -16.75 -6.98 -15.42
CA LYS A 35 -17.36 -8.01 -14.58
C LYS A 35 -17.27 -7.69 -13.08
N ASN A 36 -16.17 -7.05 -12.65
CA ASN A 36 -15.93 -6.73 -11.24
C ASN A 36 -15.30 -5.31 -11.03
N PRO A 37 -16.06 -4.36 -10.47
CA PRO A 37 -17.50 -4.45 -10.23
C PRO A 37 -18.30 -4.61 -11.53
N PHE A 38 -19.52 -5.15 -11.45
CA PHE A 38 -20.33 -5.40 -12.63
C PHE A 38 -20.86 -4.08 -13.22
N THR A 39 -20.42 -3.77 -14.43
CA THR A 39 -20.70 -2.52 -15.12
C THR A 39 -21.22 -2.79 -16.53
N ILE A 40 -22.34 -2.16 -16.87
CA ILE A 40 -22.94 -2.20 -18.20
C ILE A 40 -22.86 -0.82 -18.86
N LYS A 41 -22.83 -0.82 -20.19
CA LYS A 41 -22.97 0.38 -21.02
C LYS A 41 -24.24 0.27 -21.86
N LEU A 42 -25.09 1.28 -21.80
CA LEU A 42 -26.30 1.36 -22.62
C LEU A 42 -25.93 1.61 -24.09
N LEU A 43 -26.72 1.06 -25.01
CA LEU A 43 -26.55 1.19 -26.47
C LEU A 43 -27.67 2.02 -27.11
N TYR A 44 -28.45 2.71 -26.28
CA TYR A 44 -29.53 3.60 -26.69
C TYR A 44 -29.46 4.86 -25.82
N ASP A 45 -30.08 5.93 -26.30
CA ASP A 45 -30.03 7.21 -25.60
C ASP A 45 -30.91 7.20 -24.36
N SER A 46 -30.44 7.83 -23.28
CA SER A 46 -31.10 7.81 -21.99
C SER A 46 -30.99 9.17 -21.32
N THR A 47 -32.00 9.51 -20.52
CA THR A 47 -31.97 10.73 -19.71
C THR A 47 -30.76 10.74 -18.79
N ARG A 48 -29.99 11.83 -18.83
CA ARG A 48 -28.74 12.01 -18.06
C ARG A 48 -28.97 12.56 -16.66
N TYR A 49 -30.18 12.39 -16.11
CA TYR A 49 -30.51 12.88 -14.79
C TYR A 49 -29.79 12.06 -13.72
N THR A 50 -28.93 12.71 -12.94
CA THR A 50 -28.14 12.09 -11.87
C THR A 50 -28.38 12.79 -10.54
N GLN A 51 -28.36 12.02 -9.45
CA GLN A 51 -28.38 12.57 -8.11
C GLN A 51 -26.96 12.97 -7.67
N PRO A 52 -26.80 13.98 -6.80
CA PRO A 52 -25.50 14.30 -6.21
C PRO A 52 -24.93 13.12 -5.42
N VAL A 53 -23.67 12.75 -5.72
CA VAL A 53 -22.94 11.68 -5.04
C VAL A 53 -21.70 12.27 -4.37
N THR A 54 -21.56 12.05 -3.06
CA THR A 54 -20.35 12.39 -2.32
C THR A 54 -19.44 11.17 -2.19
N LEU A 55 -18.17 11.32 -2.56
CA LEU A 55 -17.12 10.33 -2.38
C LEU A 55 -16.29 10.67 -1.14
N GLY A 56 -16.36 9.84 -0.11
CA GLY A 56 -15.47 9.87 1.03
C GLY A 56 -14.21 9.04 0.77
N VAL A 57 -13.05 9.60 1.11
CA VAL A 57 -11.73 8.98 0.93
C VAL A 57 -11.00 8.97 2.27
N ASP A 58 -10.86 7.79 2.86
CA ASP A 58 -9.94 7.56 3.97
C ASP A 58 -8.55 7.29 3.39
N ALA A 59 -7.71 8.33 3.38
CA ALA A 59 -6.40 8.26 2.76
C ALA A 59 -5.38 7.72 3.78
N GLY A 60 -4.99 6.46 3.65
CA GLY A 60 -4.01 5.84 4.53
C GLY A 60 -2.72 5.42 3.82
N SER A 61 -1.65 5.31 4.60
CA SER A 61 -0.32 4.93 4.08
C SER A 61 -0.27 3.48 3.55
N LYS A 62 -1.06 2.57 4.13
CA LYS A 62 -1.10 1.13 3.81
C LYS A 62 -2.44 0.71 3.22
N HIS A 63 -3.52 1.36 3.64
CA HIS A 63 -4.88 1.07 3.22
C HIS A 63 -5.56 2.36 2.78
N ILE A 64 -6.50 2.26 1.85
CA ILE A 64 -7.32 3.37 1.38
C ILE A 64 -8.76 2.92 1.48
N GLY A 65 -9.57 3.65 2.24
CA GLY A 65 -11.01 3.47 2.25
C GLY A 65 -11.67 4.39 1.22
N LEU A 66 -12.63 3.86 0.46
CA LEU A 66 -13.46 4.65 -0.44
C LEU A 66 -14.93 4.30 -0.22
N SER A 67 -15.77 5.31 -0.05
CA SER A 67 -17.21 5.17 0.04
C SER A 67 -17.89 6.24 -0.79
N ALA A 68 -18.79 5.86 -1.69
CA ALA A 68 -19.60 6.81 -2.44
C ALA A 68 -21.06 6.64 -2.05
N SER A 69 -21.71 7.73 -1.64
CA SER A 69 -23.09 7.72 -1.16
C SER A 69 -23.91 8.89 -1.69
N THR A 70 -25.21 8.66 -1.83
CA THR A 70 -26.24 9.71 -1.89
C THR A 70 -26.76 9.98 -0.47
N LYS A 71 -27.70 10.92 -0.33
CA LYS A 71 -28.37 11.18 0.96
C LYS A 71 -29.07 9.93 1.53
N GLU A 72 -29.55 9.03 0.67
CA GLU A 72 -30.38 7.89 1.07
C GLU A 72 -29.61 6.57 1.21
N LYS A 73 -28.59 6.35 0.39
CA LYS A 73 -27.90 5.05 0.33
C LYS A 73 -26.46 5.15 -0.14
N GLU A 74 -25.67 4.20 0.34
CA GLU A 74 -24.32 3.97 -0.15
C GLU A 74 -24.35 3.17 -1.47
N LEU A 75 -23.58 3.64 -2.45
CA LEU A 75 -23.53 3.09 -3.81
C LEU A 75 -22.29 2.24 -4.05
N LEU A 76 -21.20 2.50 -3.32
CA LEU A 76 -19.91 1.84 -3.47
C LEU A 76 -19.13 1.90 -2.16
N ALA A 77 -18.47 0.80 -1.81
CA ALA A 77 -17.56 0.70 -0.66
C ALA A 77 -16.34 -0.14 -1.04
N TRP A 78 -15.14 0.44 -1.06
CA TRP A 78 -13.88 -0.25 -1.37
C TRP A 78 -12.88 -0.11 -0.21
N ASP A 79 -12.07 -1.15 0.00
CA ASP A 79 -10.86 -1.13 0.84
C ASP A 79 -9.67 -1.54 -0.03
N VAL A 80 -8.72 -0.64 -0.20
CA VAL A 80 -7.56 -0.83 -1.08
C VAL A 80 -6.29 -0.98 -0.26
N GLN A 81 -5.67 -2.15 -0.31
CA GLN A 81 -4.33 -2.37 0.24
C GLN A 81 -3.25 -1.88 -0.75
N ASN A 82 -2.47 -0.89 -0.31
CA ASN A 82 -1.34 -0.32 -1.02
C ASN A 82 -0.10 -1.25 -1.00
N ARG A 83 0.84 -0.99 -1.92
CA ARG A 83 2.13 -1.68 -1.94
C ARG A 83 3.10 -1.10 -0.91
N THR A 84 3.66 -1.98 -0.09
CA THR A 84 4.67 -1.65 0.92
C THR A 84 6.09 -2.12 0.56
N ASP A 85 6.23 -2.98 -0.46
CA ASP A 85 7.50 -3.62 -0.87
C ASP A 85 8.45 -2.69 -1.65
N ILE A 86 8.01 -1.50 -2.03
CA ILE A 86 8.75 -0.60 -2.93
C ILE A 86 10.07 -0.14 -2.32
N THR A 87 10.07 0.23 -1.04
CA THR A 87 11.28 0.66 -0.33
C THR A 87 12.35 -0.42 -0.36
N GLU A 88 11.94 -1.68 -0.13
CA GLU A 88 12.83 -2.83 -0.16
C GLU A 88 13.39 -3.08 -1.57
N LEU A 89 12.54 -3.00 -2.60
CA LEU A 89 12.96 -3.15 -4.00
C LEU A 89 13.95 -2.06 -4.43
N ILE A 90 13.76 -0.83 -3.96
CA ILE A 90 14.67 0.29 -4.23
C ILE A 90 16.01 0.06 -3.51
N SER A 91 16.01 -0.40 -2.25
CA SER A 91 17.27 -0.72 -1.55
C SER A 91 18.01 -1.86 -2.24
N THR A 92 17.30 -2.94 -2.62
CA THR A 92 17.87 -4.07 -3.35
C THR A 92 18.52 -3.62 -4.66
N ARG A 93 17.86 -2.73 -5.41
CA ARG A 93 18.41 -2.13 -6.63
C ARG A 93 19.66 -1.30 -6.34
N ARG A 94 19.67 -0.52 -5.26
CA ARG A 94 20.81 0.29 -4.83
C ARG A 94 22.01 -0.59 -4.47
N GLU A 95 21.80 -1.64 -3.69
CA GLU A 95 22.81 -2.62 -3.30
C GLU A 95 23.41 -3.33 -4.52
N ALA A 96 22.57 -3.85 -5.42
CA ALA A 96 23.02 -4.51 -6.65
C ALA A 96 23.90 -3.58 -7.52
N ARG A 97 23.54 -2.29 -7.62
CA ARG A 97 24.35 -1.29 -8.34
C ARG A 97 25.67 -1.00 -7.65
N ARG A 98 25.71 -0.99 -6.31
CA ARG A 98 26.95 -0.81 -5.54
C ARG A 98 27.87 -2.02 -5.73
N ALA A 99 27.35 -3.22 -5.58
CA ALA A 99 28.09 -4.47 -5.79
C ALA A 99 28.64 -4.59 -7.22
N ARG A 100 27.90 -4.16 -8.24
CA ARG A 100 28.41 -4.09 -9.63
C ARG A 100 29.56 -3.09 -9.74
N ARG A 101 29.43 -1.90 -9.16
CA ARG A 101 30.49 -0.88 -9.22
C ARG A 101 31.78 -1.35 -8.56
N ASN A 102 31.69 -1.95 -7.38
CA ASN A 102 32.86 -2.48 -6.68
C ASN A 102 33.61 -3.53 -7.51
N ARG A 103 32.88 -4.41 -8.21
CA ARG A 103 33.48 -5.50 -9.00
C ARG A 103 33.94 -5.11 -10.40
N LYS A 104 33.31 -4.12 -11.04
CA LYS A 104 33.49 -3.84 -12.48
C LYS A 104 33.93 -2.40 -12.79
N THR A 105 33.81 -1.47 -11.86
CA THR A 105 34.13 -0.05 -12.08
C THR A 105 34.71 0.56 -10.80
N ARG A 106 35.73 -0.08 -10.20
CA ARG A 106 36.29 0.25 -8.88
C ARG A 106 36.73 1.72 -8.79
N TYR A 107 37.38 2.22 -9.83
CA TYR A 107 37.90 3.59 -9.91
C TYR A 107 36.87 4.64 -10.34
N ARG A 108 35.62 4.25 -10.66
CA ARG A 108 34.62 5.20 -11.13
C ARG A 108 33.99 5.95 -9.96
N ALA A 109 34.34 7.23 -9.82
CA ALA A 109 33.79 8.11 -8.80
C ALA A 109 32.24 8.19 -8.85
N PRO A 110 31.56 8.29 -7.68
CA PRO A 110 30.12 8.46 -7.61
C PRO A 110 29.71 9.89 -8.01
N ARG A 111 28.91 10.02 -9.07
CA ARG A 111 28.42 11.31 -9.56
C ARG A 111 27.06 11.67 -8.95
N PHE A 112 27.03 12.09 -7.68
CA PHE A 112 25.79 12.49 -7.00
C PHE A 112 25.16 13.73 -7.65
N ASN A 113 25.98 14.67 -8.11
CA ASN A 113 25.54 15.92 -8.74
C ASN A 113 24.75 15.70 -10.04
N ASN A 114 24.99 14.59 -10.73
CA ASN A 114 24.32 14.24 -11.99
C ASN A 114 22.88 13.75 -11.78
N ARG A 115 22.40 13.62 -10.53
CA ARG A 115 21.02 13.23 -10.23
C ARG A 115 20.05 14.41 -10.38
N LYS A 116 20.11 15.11 -11.51
CA LYS A 116 19.28 16.31 -11.77
C LYS A 116 17.79 16.04 -11.57
N LYS A 117 17.30 14.85 -11.92
CA LYS A 117 15.88 14.47 -11.80
C LYS A 117 15.30 14.50 -10.37
N SER A 118 16.12 14.39 -9.33
CA SER A 118 15.66 14.38 -7.93
C SER A 118 15.88 15.72 -7.21
N LYS A 119 16.26 16.76 -7.94
CA LYS A 119 16.56 18.10 -7.41
C LYS A 119 15.43 19.15 -7.58
N PRO A 120 14.49 19.04 -8.54
CA PRO A 120 13.42 20.03 -8.67
C PRO A 120 12.55 20.11 -7.42
N LYS A 121 12.06 21.32 -7.12
CA LYS A 121 11.04 21.54 -6.08
C LYS A 121 9.79 20.73 -6.43
N GLY A 122 9.17 20.12 -5.41
CA GLY A 122 8.02 19.22 -5.60
C GLY A 122 8.38 17.79 -6.00
N TRP A 123 9.67 17.44 -6.13
CA TRP A 123 10.06 16.05 -6.36
C TRP A 123 9.73 15.18 -5.15
N LEU A 124 8.91 14.15 -5.36
CA LEU A 124 8.60 13.16 -4.34
C LEU A 124 9.39 11.87 -4.54
N ALA A 125 9.71 11.22 -3.43
CA ALA A 125 10.37 9.92 -3.47
C ALA A 125 9.45 8.88 -4.15
N PRO A 126 9.97 7.94 -4.97
CA PRO A 126 9.14 7.02 -5.74
C PRO A 126 8.16 6.16 -4.91
N SER A 127 8.49 5.89 -3.64
CA SER A 127 7.59 5.19 -2.71
C SER A 127 6.40 6.04 -2.28
N VAL A 128 6.61 7.35 -2.11
CA VAL A 128 5.58 8.32 -1.75
C VAL A 128 4.70 8.58 -2.97
N GLU A 129 5.33 8.87 -4.11
CA GLU A 129 4.66 9.11 -5.40
C GLU A 129 3.72 7.95 -5.77
N HIS A 130 4.20 6.70 -5.67
CA HIS A 130 3.36 5.53 -5.98
C HIS A 130 2.11 5.43 -5.10
N LYS A 131 2.21 5.80 -3.83
CA LYS A 131 1.06 5.77 -2.92
C LYS A 131 0.07 6.86 -3.33
N ILE A 132 0.51 8.09 -3.59
CA ILE A 132 -0.34 9.18 -4.10
C ILE A 132 -1.03 8.78 -5.40
N ASP A 133 -0.27 8.27 -6.38
CA ASP A 133 -0.81 7.80 -7.65
C ASP A 133 -1.85 6.70 -7.47
N THR A 134 -1.68 5.84 -6.47
CA THR A 134 -2.66 4.78 -6.17
C THR A 134 -3.95 5.37 -5.61
N HIS A 135 -3.90 6.39 -4.75
CA HIS A 135 -5.10 7.10 -4.29
C HIS A 135 -5.83 7.77 -5.46
N LEU A 136 -5.10 8.56 -6.26
CA LEU A 136 -5.65 9.24 -7.44
C LEU A 136 -6.30 8.24 -8.41
N HIS A 137 -5.62 7.14 -8.71
CA HIS A 137 -6.16 6.11 -9.59
C HIS A 137 -7.42 5.46 -9.03
N CYS A 138 -7.49 5.16 -7.73
CA CYS A 138 -8.68 4.55 -7.16
C CYS A 138 -9.87 5.52 -7.17
N ILE A 139 -9.65 6.81 -6.89
CA ILE A 139 -10.67 7.86 -7.01
C ILE A 139 -11.16 7.97 -8.46
N GLN A 140 -10.25 8.02 -9.43
CA GLN A 140 -10.59 8.05 -10.86
C GLN A 140 -11.39 6.82 -11.30
N GLU A 141 -11.07 5.62 -10.79
CA GLU A 141 -11.85 4.42 -11.08
C GLU A 141 -13.26 4.49 -10.49
N VAL A 142 -13.48 5.16 -9.36
CA VAL A 142 -14.82 5.41 -8.82
C VAL A 142 -15.58 6.45 -9.67
N GLN A 143 -14.91 7.52 -10.10
CA GLN A 143 -15.51 8.55 -10.99
C GLN A 143 -15.93 7.98 -12.34
N LYS A 144 -15.24 6.95 -12.85
CA LYS A 144 -15.68 6.22 -14.06
C LYS A 144 -16.93 5.37 -13.84
N LEU A 145 -17.30 5.08 -12.60
CA LEU A 145 -18.42 4.21 -12.24
C LEU A 145 -19.64 5.00 -11.76
N LEU A 146 -19.43 6.18 -11.19
CA LEU A 146 -20.47 6.97 -10.52
C LEU A 146 -20.34 8.47 -10.87
N PRO A 147 -21.47 9.19 -11.00
CA PRO A 147 -21.48 10.64 -11.20
C PRO A 147 -21.16 11.37 -9.88
N VAL A 148 -19.88 11.44 -9.54
CA VAL A 148 -19.39 12.09 -8.31
C VAL A 148 -19.44 13.61 -8.45
N THR A 149 -20.11 14.28 -7.52
CA THR A 149 -20.23 15.75 -7.49
C THR A 149 -19.39 16.39 -6.39
N ARG A 150 -18.99 15.62 -5.37
CA ARG A 150 -18.16 16.09 -4.25
C ARG A 150 -17.20 15.01 -3.77
N ILE A 151 -15.96 15.37 -3.44
CA ILE A 151 -14.94 14.49 -2.89
C ILE A 151 -14.48 15.04 -1.55
N VAL A 152 -14.61 14.24 -0.50
CA VAL A 152 -14.13 14.58 0.85
C VAL A 152 -12.99 13.64 1.19
N VAL A 153 -11.81 14.19 1.45
CA VAL A 153 -10.60 13.42 1.78
C VAL A 153 -10.27 13.63 3.24
N GLU A 154 -10.22 12.54 4.01
CA GLU A 154 -9.55 12.57 5.31
C GLU A 154 -8.05 12.41 5.08
N ALA A 155 -7.30 13.45 5.44
CA ALA A 155 -5.87 13.38 5.52
C ALA A 155 -5.43 13.87 6.90
N ALA A 156 -4.90 12.97 7.72
CA ALA A 156 -4.40 13.35 9.04
C ALA A 156 -3.17 14.28 8.93
N SER A 157 -3.18 15.36 9.71
CA SER A 157 -1.97 16.15 9.97
C SER A 157 -1.31 15.55 11.19
N PHE A 158 -0.05 15.17 11.06
CA PHE A 158 0.72 14.66 12.17
C PHE A 158 2.01 15.44 12.31
N ASP A 159 2.19 16.04 13.47
CA ASP A 159 3.46 16.63 13.84
C ASP A 159 4.33 15.56 14.52
N THR A 160 5.25 14.97 13.76
CA THR A 160 6.13 13.91 14.28
C THR A 160 7.08 14.41 15.36
N GLN A 161 7.41 15.71 15.39
CA GLN A 161 8.30 16.25 16.40
C GLN A 161 7.52 16.49 17.70
N LYS A 162 6.33 17.07 17.60
CA LYS A 162 5.44 17.26 18.76
C LYS A 162 4.96 15.93 19.37
N LEU A 163 4.82 14.87 18.56
CA LEU A 163 4.54 13.52 19.06
C LEU A 163 5.69 12.91 19.87
N LYS A 164 6.93 13.33 19.61
CA LYS A 164 8.12 12.89 20.37
C LYS A 164 8.36 13.76 21.60
N ASN A 165 8.23 15.07 21.44
CA ASN A 165 8.39 16.06 22.49
C ASN A 165 7.17 16.99 22.48
N PRO A 166 6.16 16.75 23.34
CA PRO A 166 4.94 17.56 23.40
C PRO A 166 5.18 19.05 23.68
N GLU A 167 6.27 19.37 24.39
CA GLU A 167 6.65 20.73 24.81
C GLU A 167 7.40 21.51 23.73
N ILE A 168 7.68 20.88 22.57
CA ILE A 168 8.44 21.52 21.50
C ILE A 168 7.70 22.76 20.97
N SER A 169 8.41 23.89 20.98
CA SER A 169 7.91 25.19 20.53
C SER A 169 9.05 26.02 19.92
N GLY A 170 8.70 26.97 19.05
CA GLY A 170 9.64 27.93 18.46
C GLY A 170 10.87 27.27 17.81
N THR A 171 12.05 27.66 18.27
CA THR A 171 13.36 27.17 17.78
C THR A 171 13.58 25.68 18.05
N GLY A 172 12.81 25.06 18.95
CA GLY A 172 12.81 23.62 19.18
C GLY A 172 12.60 22.81 17.90
N TYR A 173 11.74 23.26 16.98
CA TYR A 173 11.48 22.58 15.70
C TYR A 173 12.68 22.55 14.76
N GLN A 174 13.60 23.50 14.92
CA GLN A 174 14.84 23.59 14.14
C GLN A 174 15.95 22.72 14.75
N ASN A 175 15.81 22.38 16.04
CA ASN A 175 16.78 21.68 16.86
C ASN A 175 16.37 20.21 17.01
N GLY A 176 16.84 19.35 16.12
CA GLY A 176 16.56 17.91 16.20
C GLY A 176 17.35 17.18 17.30
N ASP A 177 17.02 15.91 17.53
CA ASP A 177 17.65 15.03 18.54
C ASP A 177 19.20 15.05 18.53
N GLN A 178 19.82 15.34 17.39
CA GLN A 178 21.28 15.35 17.19
C GLN A 178 21.93 16.72 17.38
N LYS A 179 21.20 17.74 17.84
CA LYS A 179 21.77 19.06 18.07
C LYS A 179 22.96 18.95 19.04
N GLY A 180 24.07 19.57 18.67
CA GLY A 180 25.32 19.53 19.44
C GLY A 180 26.25 18.37 19.08
N PHE A 181 25.87 17.49 18.16
CA PHE A 181 26.70 16.37 17.69
C PHE A 181 27.09 16.52 16.22
N TRP A 182 28.32 16.14 15.88
CA TRP A 182 28.81 16.23 14.50
C TRP A 182 28.17 15.18 13.59
N ASN A 183 27.79 14.04 14.16
CA ASN A 183 27.18 12.94 13.41
C ASN A 183 26.31 12.02 14.28
N VAL A 184 25.47 11.22 13.61
CA VAL A 184 24.57 10.26 14.26
C VAL A 184 25.31 9.26 15.16
N ARG A 185 26.54 8.85 14.79
CA ARG A 185 27.29 7.85 15.57
C ARG A 185 27.65 8.42 16.92
N GLU A 186 28.20 9.63 16.96
CA GLU A 186 28.57 10.33 18.19
C GLU A 186 27.35 10.53 19.10
N TYR A 187 26.23 11.00 18.55
CA TYR A 187 24.98 11.12 19.29
C TYR A 187 24.52 9.79 19.92
N VAL A 188 24.58 8.68 19.17
CA VAL A 188 24.15 7.36 19.67
C VAL A 188 25.09 6.85 20.76
N LEU A 189 26.41 7.04 20.61
CA LEU A 189 27.38 6.68 21.64
C LEU A 189 27.14 7.49 22.92
N PHE A 190 26.94 8.80 22.80
CA PHE A 190 26.61 9.66 23.94
C PHE A 190 25.31 9.24 24.63
N ARG A 191 24.23 9.03 23.87
CA ARG A 191 22.93 8.57 24.37
C ARG A 191 23.04 7.25 25.15
N ASP A 192 23.89 6.35 24.66
CA ASP A 192 24.11 5.03 25.25
C ASP A 192 25.22 5.04 26.32
N ASN A 193 25.60 6.22 26.84
CA ASN A 193 26.65 6.43 27.84
C ASN A 193 28.02 5.82 27.48
N HIS A 194 28.33 5.72 26.19
CA HIS A 194 29.52 5.05 25.67
C HIS A 194 29.65 3.61 26.20
N GLU A 195 28.52 2.92 26.34
CA GLU A 195 28.47 1.57 26.88
C GLU A 195 27.75 0.59 25.93
N CYS A 196 28.25 -0.64 25.87
CA CYS A 196 27.59 -1.71 25.14
C CYS A 196 26.24 -2.06 25.77
N GLN A 197 25.16 -1.89 25.01
CA GLN A 197 23.78 -2.11 25.47
C GLN A 197 23.38 -3.60 25.56
N HIS A 198 24.31 -4.52 25.35
CA HIS A 198 24.11 -5.96 25.57
C HIS A 198 24.85 -6.44 26.82
N CYS A 199 26.16 -6.15 26.89
CA CYS A 199 27.00 -6.71 27.95
C CYS A 199 27.34 -5.71 29.05
N HIS A 200 27.01 -4.42 28.91
CA HIS A 200 27.27 -3.39 29.92
C HIS A 200 28.70 -3.44 30.45
N GLY A 201 29.68 -3.32 29.54
CA GLY A 201 31.11 -3.36 29.87
C GLY A 201 31.68 -4.72 30.29
N LYS A 202 30.87 -5.76 30.55
CA LYS A 202 31.34 -7.08 31.07
C LYS A 202 32.40 -7.77 30.21
N LYS A 203 32.40 -7.55 28.89
CA LYS A 203 33.40 -8.13 27.97
C LYS A 203 34.72 -7.35 27.89
N LYS A 204 34.83 -6.19 28.55
CA LYS A 204 36.03 -5.32 28.58
C LYS A 204 36.62 -5.01 27.19
N ASP A 205 35.75 -4.93 26.19
CA ASP A 205 36.12 -4.67 24.79
C ASP A 205 36.15 -3.14 24.56
N PRO A 206 37.30 -2.56 24.16
CA PRO A 206 37.47 -1.11 24.04
C PRO A 206 36.77 -0.52 22.81
N ILE A 207 36.40 -1.34 21.81
CA ILE A 207 35.87 -0.84 20.54
C ILE A 207 34.34 -0.92 20.52
N LEU A 208 33.71 0.26 20.39
CA LEU A 208 32.26 0.40 20.26
C LEU A 208 31.82 0.67 18.83
N ASN A 209 30.78 -0.06 18.43
CA ASN A 209 30.14 -0.01 17.13
C ASN A 209 28.68 0.40 17.26
N VAL A 210 28.22 1.22 16.32
CA VAL A 210 26.81 1.61 16.22
C VAL A 210 26.10 0.65 15.27
N HIS A 211 25.31 -0.25 15.85
CA HIS A 211 24.60 -1.33 15.19
C HIS A 211 23.17 -0.93 14.80
N HIS A 212 22.67 -1.49 13.68
CA HIS A 212 21.29 -1.30 13.25
C HIS A 212 20.37 -2.38 13.85
N ILE A 213 19.43 -2.00 14.73
CA ILE A 213 18.43 -2.90 15.34
C ILE A 213 17.61 -3.61 14.25
N GLU A 214 16.97 -2.84 13.38
CA GLU A 214 16.42 -3.32 12.11
C GLU A 214 17.42 -3.08 10.99
N SER A 215 17.58 -4.04 10.08
CA SER A 215 18.53 -3.94 8.96
C SER A 215 18.44 -2.59 8.25
N ARG A 216 19.58 -2.00 7.89
CA ARG A 216 19.62 -0.71 7.16
C ARG A 216 18.79 -0.70 5.88
N LYS A 217 18.53 -1.87 5.28
CA LYS A 217 17.71 -2.04 4.07
C LYS A 217 16.28 -1.55 4.27
N THR A 218 15.70 -1.87 5.42
CA THR A 218 14.32 -1.55 5.78
C THR A 218 14.23 -0.51 6.88
N GLY A 219 15.19 -0.47 7.80
CA GLY A 219 15.23 0.31 9.04
C GLY A 219 15.72 1.76 8.91
N GLY A 220 16.54 2.06 7.89
CA GLY A 220 17.19 3.36 7.76
C GLY A 220 18.22 3.65 8.86
N ASN A 221 18.63 4.92 8.97
CA ASN A 221 19.69 5.38 9.87
C ASN A 221 19.17 6.32 10.98
N SER A 222 17.87 6.27 11.31
CA SER A 222 17.35 7.07 12.42
C SER A 222 18.05 6.65 13.72
N PRO A 223 18.37 7.57 14.64
CA PRO A 223 19.02 7.20 15.90
C PRO A 223 18.26 6.15 16.71
N SER A 224 16.92 6.16 16.65
CA SER A 224 16.07 5.14 17.28
C SER A 224 16.20 3.72 16.69
N ASN A 225 16.87 3.56 15.55
CA ASN A 225 17.19 2.27 14.94
C ASN A 225 18.65 1.86 15.17
N LEU A 226 19.39 2.65 15.94
CA LEU A 226 20.80 2.48 16.17
C LEU A 226 21.04 2.22 17.65
N ILE A 227 21.98 1.33 17.94
CA ILE A 227 22.33 0.93 19.30
C ILE A 227 23.83 0.67 19.41
N THR A 228 24.41 1.00 20.54
CA THR A 228 25.83 0.81 20.81
C THR A 228 26.10 -0.62 21.27
N LEU A 229 26.99 -1.32 20.56
CA LEU A 229 27.49 -2.65 20.90
C LEU A 229 29.01 -2.65 20.84
N CYS A 230 29.67 -3.37 21.75
CA CYS A 230 31.08 -3.68 21.56
C CYS A 230 31.27 -4.62 20.37
N GLU A 231 32.48 -4.66 19.82
CA GLU A 231 32.82 -5.50 18.66
C GLU A 231 32.49 -6.98 18.89
N THR A 232 32.78 -7.49 20.09
CA THR A 232 32.52 -8.89 20.45
C THR A 232 31.02 -9.21 20.41
N CYS A 233 30.17 -8.37 21.02
CA CYS A 233 28.71 -8.56 21.02
C CYS A 233 28.11 -8.34 19.63
N HIS A 234 28.65 -7.38 18.88
CA HIS A 234 28.23 -7.11 17.50
C HIS A 234 28.46 -8.34 16.60
N ASN A 235 29.65 -8.94 16.67
CA ASN A 235 30.00 -10.12 15.88
C ASN A 235 29.20 -11.35 16.31
N GLU A 236 28.99 -11.52 17.62
CA GLU A 236 28.16 -12.59 18.16
C GLU A 236 26.71 -12.50 17.68
N TYR A 237 26.12 -11.30 17.69
CA TYR A 237 24.78 -11.07 17.16
C TYR A 237 24.65 -11.53 15.71
N HIS A 238 25.56 -11.07 14.83
CA HIS A 238 25.53 -11.47 13.41
C HIS A 238 25.77 -12.97 13.21
N LYS A 239 26.62 -13.59 14.04
CA LYS A 239 26.87 -15.04 14.00
C LYS A 239 25.60 -15.82 14.37
N LYS A 240 24.93 -15.43 15.46
CA LYS A 240 23.69 -16.08 15.91
C LYS A 240 22.56 -15.89 14.90
N ILE A 241 22.37 -14.69 14.34
CA ILE A 241 21.40 -14.42 13.26
C ILE A 241 21.66 -15.33 12.06
N LYS A 242 22.91 -15.44 11.59
CA LYS A 242 23.27 -16.28 10.43
C LYS A 242 23.02 -17.77 10.69
N SER A 243 23.25 -18.23 11.91
CA SER A 243 23.00 -19.62 12.32
C SER A 243 21.53 -19.94 12.57
N GLY A 244 20.63 -18.95 12.53
CA GLY A 244 19.20 -19.12 12.84
C GLY A 244 18.90 -19.31 14.33
N LYS A 245 19.89 -19.17 15.22
CA LYS A 245 19.73 -19.27 16.68
C LYS A 245 18.93 -18.12 17.27
N ILE A 246 18.99 -16.96 16.64
CA ILE A 246 18.18 -15.78 16.99
C ILE A 246 17.53 -15.24 15.72
N LYS A 247 16.33 -14.69 15.86
CA LYS A 247 15.53 -14.08 14.79
C LYS A 247 15.63 -12.57 14.79
N GLY A 248 16.02 -11.96 15.91
CA GLY A 248 16.08 -10.51 16.03
C GLY A 248 16.74 -10.02 17.32
N PRO A 249 16.62 -8.70 17.59
CA PRO A 249 17.25 -8.06 18.75
C PRO A 249 16.78 -8.63 20.10
N GLU A 250 15.50 -8.99 20.22
CA GLU A 250 14.92 -9.47 21.48
C GLU A 250 15.53 -10.78 21.96
N ASP A 251 15.75 -11.72 21.03
CA ASP A 251 16.41 -13.00 21.29
C ASP A 251 17.89 -12.82 21.70
N PHE A 252 18.41 -11.61 21.58
CA PHE A 252 19.75 -11.21 22.01
C PHE A 252 19.72 -10.16 23.14
N ASN A 253 18.59 -10.06 23.85
CA ASN A 253 18.39 -9.12 24.97
C ASN A 253 18.63 -7.65 24.57
N LEU A 254 18.38 -7.29 23.31
CA LEU A 254 18.41 -5.92 22.84
C LEU A 254 16.99 -5.36 22.74
N PRO A 255 16.82 -4.05 23.03
CA PRO A 255 15.52 -3.42 22.91
C PRO A 255 15.00 -3.46 21.47
N LYS A 256 13.68 -3.58 21.33
CA LYS A 256 13.01 -3.31 20.07
C LYS A 256 13.21 -1.85 19.69
N ARG A 257 13.31 -1.62 18.38
CA ARG A 257 13.29 -0.28 17.81
C ARG A 257 12.01 0.45 18.22
N ALA A 258 12.14 1.69 18.67
CA ALA A 258 10.99 2.57 18.89
C ALA A 258 10.13 2.71 17.61
N GLN A 259 8.82 2.87 17.79
CA GLN A 259 7.86 2.94 16.69
C GLN A 259 8.25 4.01 15.64
N PRO A 260 8.45 3.63 14.37
CA PRO A 260 8.89 4.58 13.36
C PRO A 260 7.73 5.42 12.83
N TYR A 261 7.89 6.75 12.82
CA TYR A 261 6.91 7.70 12.26
C TYR A 261 6.90 7.78 10.72
N ARG A 262 7.19 6.69 10.01
CA ARG A 262 7.29 6.71 8.55
C ARG A 262 5.95 6.91 7.88
N ASP A 263 4.94 6.19 8.38
CA ASP A 263 3.58 6.29 7.86
C ASP A 263 3.01 7.68 8.15
N THR A 264 3.29 8.20 9.34
CA THR A 264 3.00 9.56 9.80
C THR A 264 3.63 10.64 8.92
N ALA A 265 4.95 10.54 8.66
CA ALA A 265 5.66 11.47 7.78
C ALA A 265 5.16 11.39 6.33
N PHE A 266 4.81 10.18 5.86
CA PHE A 266 4.17 9.99 4.57
C PHE A 266 2.83 10.72 4.51
N MET A 267 1.99 10.60 5.53
CA MET A 267 0.69 11.28 5.60
C MET A 267 0.83 12.80 5.54
N GLY A 268 1.80 13.38 6.25
CA GLY A 268 2.10 14.81 6.20
C GLY A 268 2.49 15.30 4.79
N ILE A 269 3.34 14.55 4.09
CA ILE A 269 3.74 14.87 2.71
C ILE A 269 2.57 14.67 1.73
N MET A 270 1.84 13.57 1.87
CA MET A 270 0.76 13.19 0.96
C MET A 270 -0.41 14.17 1.01
N ARG A 271 -0.78 14.66 2.20
CA ARG A 271 -2.00 15.44 2.44
C ARG A 271 -2.19 16.56 1.41
N TRP A 272 -1.23 17.49 1.33
CA TRP A 272 -1.35 18.65 0.45
C TRP A 272 -1.21 18.27 -1.03
N THR A 273 -0.22 17.43 -1.36
CA THR A 273 -0.01 17.02 -2.75
C THR A 273 -1.21 16.27 -3.33
N LEU A 274 -1.85 15.38 -2.55
CA LEU A 274 -3.03 14.65 -2.99
C LEU A 274 -4.21 15.60 -3.23
N LEU A 275 -4.47 16.52 -2.29
CA LEU A 275 -5.55 17.50 -2.41
C LEU A 275 -5.36 18.44 -3.60
N GLU A 276 -4.16 18.98 -3.77
CA GLU A 276 -3.82 19.87 -4.89
C GLU A 276 -3.99 19.17 -6.23
N ARG A 277 -3.46 17.94 -6.37
CA ARG A 277 -3.60 17.16 -7.60
C ARG A 277 -5.05 16.77 -7.87
N LEU A 278 -5.85 16.50 -6.84
CA LEU A 278 -7.28 16.20 -7.00
C LEU A 278 -8.07 17.42 -7.48
N LYS A 279 -7.82 18.61 -6.91
CA LYS A 279 -8.42 19.87 -7.36
C LYS A 279 -8.06 20.17 -8.82
N GLN A 280 -6.78 20.00 -9.18
CA GLN A 280 -6.32 20.20 -10.56
C GLN A 280 -6.95 19.22 -11.55
N ALA A 281 -7.10 17.95 -11.15
CA ALA A 281 -7.68 16.93 -12.02
C ALA A 281 -9.22 17.04 -12.15
N ASN A 282 -9.89 17.77 -11.26
CA ASN A 282 -11.34 17.86 -11.19
C ASN A 282 -11.79 19.30 -10.89
N PRO A 283 -11.65 20.24 -11.84
CA PRO A 283 -12.00 21.64 -11.62
C PRO A 283 -13.49 21.83 -11.31
N ASP A 284 -14.35 20.97 -11.86
CA ASP A 284 -15.82 21.07 -11.72
C ASP A 284 -16.38 20.34 -10.49
N ILE A 285 -15.53 19.68 -9.70
CA ILE A 285 -15.94 18.87 -8.54
C ILE A 285 -15.41 19.53 -7.27
N GLU A 286 -16.27 19.68 -6.27
CA GLU A 286 -15.87 20.20 -4.98
C GLU A 286 -14.98 19.20 -4.23
N VAL A 287 -13.72 19.57 -3.96
CA VAL A 287 -12.75 18.75 -3.22
C VAL A 287 -12.43 19.37 -1.87
N ILE A 288 -12.84 18.69 -0.79
CA ILE A 288 -12.75 19.16 0.59
C ILE A 288 -11.81 18.25 1.39
N ASN A 289 -11.08 18.84 2.35
CA ASN A 289 -10.31 18.09 3.34
C ASN A 289 -11.07 18.01 4.67
N THR A 290 -11.05 16.84 5.32
CA THR A 290 -11.58 16.65 6.69
C THR A 290 -10.50 16.17 7.66
N TYR A 291 -10.85 16.07 8.94
CA TYR A 291 -9.96 15.70 10.04
C TYR A 291 -10.42 14.41 10.72
N GLY A 292 -9.47 13.56 11.14
CA GLY A 292 -9.79 12.24 11.68
C GLY A 292 -10.52 12.20 13.03
N TYR A 293 -10.49 13.29 13.81
CA TYR A 293 -11.29 13.34 15.03
C TYR A 293 -12.80 13.43 14.71
N LEU A 294 -13.16 14.11 13.62
CA LEU A 294 -14.55 14.21 13.15
C LEU A 294 -15.07 12.85 12.67
N THR A 295 -14.20 12.08 12.01
CA THR A 295 -14.57 10.76 11.47
C THR A 295 -14.72 9.73 12.59
N LYS A 296 -13.84 9.77 13.59
CA LYS A 296 -13.97 8.96 14.81
C LYS A 296 -15.30 9.21 15.53
N ASN A 297 -15.70 10.46 15.73
CA ASN A 297 -16.95 10.79 16.44
C ASN A 297 -18.17 10.25 15.69
N LYS A 298 -18.25 10.54 14.39
CA LYS A 298 -19.33 10.03 13.51
C LYS A 298 -19.41 8.50 13.47
N ARG A 299 -18.26 7.81 13.53
CA ARG A 299 -18.22 6.35 13.56
C ARG A 299 -18.83 5.79 14.84
N ILE A 300 -18.57 6.43 15.98
CA ILE A 300 -19.12 6.03 17.29
C ILE A 300 -20.63 6.26 17.30
N GLU A 301 -21.09 7.42 16.81
CA GLU A 301 -22.52 7.73 16.68
C GLU A 301 -23.28 6.70 15.83
N LEU A 302 -22.66 6.21 14.75
CA LEU A 302 -23.25 5.22 13.84
C LEU A 302 -23.02 3.75 14.26
N ASN A 303 -22.36 3.51 15.39
CA ASN A 303 -22.00 2.16 15.88
C ASN A 303 -21.33 1.30 14.80
N LEU A 304 -20.39 1.89 14.04
CA LEU A 304 -19.65 1.18 12.98
C LEU A 304 -18.31 0.65 13.50
N ALA A 305 -17.93 -0.56 13.07
CA ALA A 305 -16.62 -1.11 13.39
C ALA A 305 -15.51 -0.31 12.69
N LYS A 306 -14.31 -0.28 13.29
CA LYS A 306 -13.14 0.40 12.73
C LYS A 306 -12.61 -0.36 11.51
N GLU A 307 -13.05 0.07 10.33
CA GLU A 307 -12.59 -0.40 9.02
C GLU A 307 -12.42 0.80 8.08
N HIS A 308 -11.44 0.76 7.18
CA HIS A 308 -11.18 1.89 6.27
C HIS A 308 -12.40 2.23 5.39
N SER A 309 -13.18 1.22 4.94
CA SER A 309 -14.41 1.49 4.19
C SER A 309 -15.52 2.12 5.04
N ASN A 310 -15.59 1.81 6.33
CA ASN A 310 -16.54 2.45 7.25
C ASN A 310 -16.12 3.88 7.56
N ASP A 311 -14.82 4.11 7.77
CA ASP A 311 -14.25 5.44 7.97
C ASP A 311 -14.52 6.32 6.73
N ALA A 312 -14.33 5.79 5.52
CA ALA A 312 -14.70 6.44 4.27
C ALA A 312 -16.19 6.79 4.17
N HIS A 313 -17.08 5.94 4.70
CA HIS A 313 -18.51 6.23 4.74
C HIS A 313 -18.84 7.41 5.66
N CYS A 314 -18.23 7.45 6.86
CA CYS A 314 -18.35 8.60 7.77
C CYS A 314 -17.80 9.89 7.16
N ILE A 315 -16.71 9.79 6.36
CA ILE A 315 -16.11 10.92 5.63
C ILE A 315 -17.04 11.47 4.56
N ALA A 316 -17.75 10.60 3.82
CA ALA A 316 -18.71 11.02 2.80
C ALA A 316 -19.84 11.90 3.37
N GLY A 317 -20.13 11.78 4.67
CA GLY A 317 -20.99 12.70 5.42
C GLY A 317 -22.49 12.46 5.28
N ASN A 318 -22.93 11.54 4.42
CA ASN A 318 -24.33 11.11 4.34
C ASN A 318 -24.62 10.02 5.40
N LEU A 319 -24.62 10.39 6.68
CA LEU A 319 -24.67 9.44 7.80
C LEU A 319 -25.97 8.62 7.88
N ASN A 320 -27.08 9.19 7.39
CA ASN A 320 -28.38 8.51 7.34
C ASN A 320 -28.51 7.54 6.15
N ALA A 321 -27.50 7.49 5.28
CA ALA A 321 -27.55 6.66 4.09
C ALA A 321 -27.40 5.19 4.48
N LYS A 322 -28.27 4.33 3.95
CA LYS A 322 -28.19 2.87 4.19
C LYS A 322 -26.83 2.34 3.69
N PRO A 323 -25.97 1.80 4.57
CA PRO A 323 -24.66 1.32 4.18
C PRO A 323 -24.75 0.00 3.40
N LEU A 324 -23.80 -0.23 2.51
CA LEU A 324 -23.64 -1.50 1.82
C LEU A 324 -23.13 -2.56 2.78
N LYS A 325 -23.75 -3.75 2.79
CA LYS A 325 -23.30 -4.90 3.60
C LYS A 325 -21.96 -5.48 3.15
N GLN A 326 -21.54 -5.19 1.92
CA GLN A 326 -20.33 -5.75 1.30
C GLN A 326 -19.42 -4.63 0.79
N CYS A 327 -18.12 -4.84 0.91
CA CYS A 327 -17.09 -4.00 0.28
C CYS A 327 -16.29 -4.81 -0.74
N LEU A 328 -15.72 -4.11 -1.72
CA LEU A 328 -14.73 -4.68 -2.62
C LEU A 328 -13.33 -4.45 -2.04
N TYR A 329 -12.65 -5.53 -1.67
CA TYR A 329 -11.26 -5.47 -1.24
C TYR A 329 -10.34 -5.55 -2.46
N LEU A 330 -9.44 -4.58 -2.61
CA LEU A 330 -8.48 -4.51 -3.70
C LEU A 330 -7.05 -4.52 -3.16
N LYS A 331 -6.25 -5.50 -3.55
CA LYS A 331 -4.82 -5.54 -3.22
C LYS A 331 -3.99 -5.09 -4.40
N LYS A 332 -3.31 -3.95 -4.27
CA LYS A 332 -2.39 -3.44 -5.29
C LYS A 332 -1.17 -4.36 -5.36
N ILE A 333 -0.88 -4.86 -6.55
CA ILE A 333 0.26 -5.73 -6.81
C ILE A 333 1.17 -5.17 -7.90
N ARG A 334 2.39 -5.69 -7.94
CA ARG A 334 3.35 -5.36 -8.98
C ARG A 334 2.94 -6.00 -10.30
N ARG A 335 2.79 -5.20 -11.36
CA ARG A 335 2.47 -5.71 -12.72
C ARG A 335 3.60 -6.50 -13.35
N HIS A 336 4.83 -6.00 -13.28
CA HIS A 336 5.97 -6.62 -13.96
C HIS A 336 7.20 -6.71 -13.06
N ASN A 337 7.88 -7.85 -13.09
CA ASN A 337 9.22 -7.95 -12.55
C ASN A 337 10.27 -7.67 -13.63
N ARG A 338 11.09 -6.64 -13.43
CA ARG A 338 12.17 -6.26 -14.37
C ARG A 338 13.51 -6.91 -14.01
N GLN A 339 13.54 -7.81 -13.04
CA GLN A 339 14.73 -8.59 -12.74
C GLN A 339 14.87 -9.71 -13.78
N ILE A 340 16.00 -9.71 -14.51
CA ILE A 340 16.26 -10.65 -15.59
C ILE A 340 16.80 -11.98 -15.04
N HIS A 341 17.76 -11.92 -14.11
CA HIS A 341 18.43 -13.10 -13.54
C HIS A 341 18.37 -13.11 -12.02
N GLN A 342 18.40 -14.31 -11.44
CA GLN A 342 18.58 -14.49 -10.00
C GLN A 342 19.98 -14.06 -9.57
N PHE A 343 20.14 -13.68 -8.30
CA PHE A 343 21.44 -13.27 -7.76
C PHE A 343 22.38 -14.45 -7.55
N ASN A 344 21.84 -15.57 -7.07
CA ASN A 344 22.60 -16.78 -6.82
C ASN A 344 22.92 -17.50 -8.13
N PHE A 345 24.14 -17.99 -8.23
CA PHE A 345 24.57 -18.83 -9.34
C PHE A 345 24.10 -20.26 -9.11
N ILE A 346 23.75 -20.95 -10.18
CA ILE A 346 23.60 -22.41 -10.17
C ILE A 346 24.98 -23.05 -10.43
N LYS A 347 25.08 -24.38 -10.23
CA LYS A 347 26.31 -25.16 -10.50
C LYS A 347 26.88 -24.80 -11.88
N GLY A 348 28.20 -24.61 -11.95
CA GLY A 348 28.90 -24.16 -13.16
C GLY A 348 28.81 -22.65 -13.43
N HIS A 349 28.62 -21.81 -12.40
CA HIS A 349 28.62 -20.34 -12.50
C HIS A 349 27.59 -19.74 -13.48
N LYS A 350 26.53 -20.48 -13.82
CA LYS A 350 25.46 -20.00 -14.69
C LYS A 350 24.44 -19.19 -13.89
N ARG A 351 23.90 -18.13 -14.50
CA ARG A 351 22.83 -17.32 -13.91
C ARG A 351 21.48 -17.75 -14.44
N LYS A 352 20.62 -18.25 -13.55
CA LYS A 352 19.26 -18.63 -13.90
C LYS A 352 18.41 -17.40 -14.20
N ARG A 353 17.59 -17.45 -15.27
CA ARG A 353 16.55 -16.44 -15.51
C ARG A 353 15.62 -16.37 -14.31
N ASN A 354 15.25 -15.15 -13.90
CA ASN A 354 14.42 -14.93 -12.73
C ASN A 354 12.94 -15.26 -12.99
N GLN A 355 12.50 -15.17 -14.24
CA GLN A 355 11.12 -15.43 -14.63
C GLN A 355 11.04 -16.36 -15.83
N THR A 356 10.00 -17.18 -15.81
CA THR A 356 9.46 -17.89 -16.98
C THR A 356 8.81 -16.90 -17.95
N ASP A 357 8.44 -17.36 -19.14
CA ASP A 357 7.77 -16.57 -20.19
C ASP A 357 6.46 -15.94 -19.70
N HIS A 358 6.12 -14.76 -20.22
CA HIS A 358 5.03 -13.92 -19.69
C HIS A 358 3.67 -14.63 -19.69
N MET A 359 3.41 -15.47 -20.68
CA MET A 359 2.21 -16.28 -20.76
C MET A 359 2.61 -17.75 -20.86
N VAL A 360 1.94 -18.62 -20.11
CA VAL A 360 2.14 -20.08 -20.15
C VAL A 360 0.78 -20.73 -20.25
N GLY A 361 0.55 -21.52 -21.30
CA GLY A 361 -0.73 -22.20 -21.50
C GLY A 361 -1.94 -21.26 -21.56
N GLY A 362 -1.74 -20.03 -22.05
CA GLY A 362 -2.79 -19.00 -22.10
C GLY A 362 -3.03 -18.27 -20.78
N PHE A 363 -2.24 -18.49 -19.72
CA PHE A 363 -2.39 -17.84 -18.41
C PHE A 363 -1.17 -16.98 -18.01
N CYS A 364 -1.43 -15.96 -17.19
CA CYS A 364 -0.43 -15.04 -16.65
C CYS A 364 -0.37 -15.11 -15.12
N LEU A 365 0.74 -14.61 -14.54
CA LEU A 365 0.82 -14.41 -13.09
C LEU A 365 -0.26 -13.40 -12.66
N PHE A 366 -0.92 -13.71 -11.55
CA PHE A 366 -1.99 -12.95 -10.92
C PHE A 366 -3.33 -12.93 -11.67
N ASP A 367 -3.50 -13.78 -12.68
CA ASP A 367 -4.83 -14.06 -13.23
C ASP A 367 -5.71 -14.66 -12.14
N LYS A 368 -6.99 -14.25 -12.13
CA LYS A 368 -8.03 -14.83 -11.30
C LYS A 368 -8.62 -16.01 -12.05
N VAL A 369 -8.60 -17.19 -11.42
CA VAL A 369 -9.05 -18.44 -12.02
C VAL A 369 -9.98 -19.20 -11.08
N LYS A 370 -10.86 -20.02 -11.65
CA LYS A 370 -11.66 -21.00 -10.92
C LYS A 370 -10.96 -22.35 -10.99
N PHE A 371 -10.71 -22.95 -9.84
CA PHE A 371 -10.11 -24.28 -9.69
C PHE A 371 -11.04 -25.10 -8.78
N GLU A 372 -11.54 -26.24 -9.28
CA GLU A 372 -12.42 -27.14 -8.51
C GLU A 372 -13.60 -26.42 -7.83
N GLY A 373 -14.20 -25.45 -8.53
CA GLY A 373 -15.33 -24.68 -8.00
C GLY A 373 -14.93 -23.40 -7.26
N GLN A 374 -13.70 -23.30 -6.75
CA GLN A 374 -13.23 -22.18 -5.92
C GLN A 374 -12.47 -21.11 -6.73
N GLU A 375 -12.71 -19.83 -6.45
CA GLU A 375 -11.95 -18.73 -7.04
C GLU A 375 -10.59 -18.54 -6.35
N CYS A 376 -9.53 -18.39 -7.12
CA CYS A 376 -8.18 -18.21 -6.62
C CYS A 376 -7.29 -17.38 -7.56
N PHE A 377 -6.09 -17.04 -7.08
CA PHE A 377 -5.12 -16.26 -7.83
C PHE A 377 -3.85 -17.06 -8.13
N MET A 378 -3.37 -16.91 -9.35
CA MET A 378 -2.13 -17.55 -9.80
C MET A 378 -0.92 -16.78 -9.25
N THR A 379 -0.10 -17.40 -8.40
CA THR A 379 1.05 -16.73 -7.77
C THR A 379 2.40 -17.31 -8.18
N GLY A 380 2.39 -18.46 -8.86
CA GLY A 380 3.58 -19.11 -9.39
C GLY A 380 3.24 -19.88 -10.67
N ARG A 381 4.24 -20.06 -11.53
CA ARG A 381 4.08 -20.74 -12.82
C ARG A 381 5.30 -21.56 -13.17
N ARG A 382 5.06 -22.70 -13.82
CA ARG A 382 6.08 -23.62 -14.35
C ARG A 382 5.91 -23.71 -15.87
N LYS A 383 7.02 -23.88 -16.60
CA LYS A 383 6.98 -24.02 -18.08
C LYS A 383 6.10 -25.19 -18.54
N SER A 384 6.00 -26.24 -17.73
CA SER A 384 5.20 -27.43 -17.97
C SER A 384 3.67 -27.23 -17.89
N GLY A 385 3.17 -25.99 -17.72
CA GLY A 385 1.72 -25.73 -17.64
C GLY A 385 1.10 -25.99 -16.26
N TYR A 386 1.92 -25.91 -15.20
CA TYR A 386 1.48 -26.06 -13.81
C TYR A 386 1.65 -24.77 -13.00
N PHE A 387 0.72 -24.53 -12.08
CA PHE A 387 0.61 -23.25 -11.39
C PHE A 387 0.46 -23.37 -9.87
N VAL A 388 0.96 -22.38 -9.14
CA VAL A 388 0.75 -22.22 -7.70
C VAL A 388 -0.45 -21.32 -7.49
N LEU A 389 -1.46 -21.80 -6.77
CA LEU A 389 -2.71 -21.12 -6.51
C LEU A 389 -2.79 -20.68 -5.05
N LYS A 390 -3.20 -19.45 -4.82
CA LYS A 390 -3.39 -18.89 -3.48
C LYS A 390 -4.68 -18.08 -3.42
N THR A 391 -5.25 -18.00 -2.22
CA THR A 391 -6.28 -17.01 -1.89
C THR A 391 -5.68 -15.60 -1.88
N LEU A 392 -6.53 -14.57 -1.77
CA LEU A 392 -6.07 -13.19 -1.64
C LEU A 392 -5.30 -12.96 -0.32
N SER A 393 -5.73 -13.64 0.76
CA SER A 393 -5.03 -13.65 2.06
C SER A 393 -3.64 -14.30 1.99
N GLY A 394 -3.34 -15.03 0.92
CA GLY A 394 -2.04 -15.68 0.70
C GLY A 394 -1.98 -17.12 1.18
N GLN A 395 -3.10 -17.66 1.68
CA GLN A 395 -3.25 -19.08 1.97
C GLN A 395 -3.07 -19.87 0.66
N LYS A 396 -2.27 -20.93 0.73
CA LYS A 396 -2.01 -21.79 -0.41
C LYS A 396 -3.19 -22.74 -0.60
N ILE A 397 -3.76 -22.73 -1.80
CA ILE A 397 -4.82 -23.66 -2.21
C ILE A 397 -4.18 -24.88 -2.87
N HIS A 398 -3.28 -24.65 -3.83
CA HIS A 398 -2.60 -25.74 -4.52
C HIS A 398 -1.18 -25.35 -5.00
N ASN A 399 -0.27 -26.31 -5.02
CA ASN A 399 1.15 -26.09 -5.36
C ASN A 399 1.48 -26.22 -6.85
N SER A 400 0.73 -27.06 -7.55
CA SER A 400 1.05 -27.46 -8.91
C SER A 400 -0.24 -27.85 -9.63
N ALA A 401 -1.18 -26.91 -9.76
CA ALA A 401 -2.45 -27.16 -10.43
C ALA A 401 -2.21 -27.20 -11.94
N SER A 402 -2.73 -28.23 -12.60
CA SER A 402 -2.65 -28.37 -14.06
C SER A 402 -3.53 -27.31 -14.73
N MET A 403 -3.03 -26.72 -15.83
CA MET A 403 -3.78 -25.77 -16.65
C MET A 403 -5.14 -26.28 -17.11
N ARG A 404 -5.30 -27.59 -17.31
CA ARG A 404 -6.55 -28.20 -17.79
C ARG A 404 -7.70 -28.11 -16.78
N LYS A 405 -7.38 -27.95 -15.50
CA LYS A 405 -8.36 -27.83 -14.40
C LYS A 405 -8.71 -26.37 -14.08
N LEU A 406 -8.21 -25.40 -14.86
CA LEU A 406 -8.36 -23.98 -14.59
C LEU A 406 -9.30 -23.32 -15.58
N VAL A 407 -10.23 -22.53 -15.07
CA VAL A 407 -11.08 -21.65 -15.88
C VAL A 407 -10.71 -20.21 -15.58
N LEU A 408 -10.39 -19.43 -16.62
CA LEU A 408 -10.06 -18.02 -16.47
C LEU A 408 -11.31 -17.20 -16.10
N VAL A 409 -11.22 -16.41 -15.02
CA VAL A 409 -12.30 -15.52 -14.56
C VAL A 409 -11.99 -14.07 -14.92
N GLU A 410 -10.81 -13.58 -14.55
CA GLU A 410 -10.35 -12.20 -14.82
C GLU A 410 -8.83 -12.19 -15.08
N ARG A 411 -8.40 -11.42 -16.08
CA ARG A 411 -6.98 -11.20 -16.37
C ARG A 411 -6.33 -10.28 -15.34
N ALA A 412 -5.05 -10.49 -15.07
CA ALA A 412 -4.25 -9.65 -14.19
C ALA A 412 -4.20 -8.20 -14.68
N ASN A 413 -4.66 -7.26 -13.86
CA ASN A 413 -4.65 -5.81 -14.16
C ASN A 413 -3.84 -4.98 -13.14
N GLY A 414 -3.12 -5.65 -12.24
CA GLY A 414 -2.35 -5.03 -11.16
C GLY A 414 -3.13 -4.87 -9.85
N TYR A 415 -4.38 -5.36 -9.79
CA TYR A 415 -5.16 -5.48 -8.57
C TYR A 415 -5.69 -6.91 -8.42
N LEU A 416 -5.57 -7.47 -7.23
CA LEU A 416 -6.33 -8.66 -6.84
C LEU A 416 -7.61 -8.20 -6.15
N LYS A 417 -8.76 -8.77 -6.50
CA LYS A 417 -10.06 -8.29 -6.04
C LYS A 417 -10.88 -9.40 -5.41
N GLU A 418 -11.47 -9.11 -4.26
CA GLU A 418 -12.33 -10.02 -3.52
C GLU A 418 -13.48 -9.22 -2.88
N THR A 419 -14.69 -9.74 -2.93
CA THR A 419 -15.82 -9.14 -2.21
C THR A 419 -15.79 -9.64 -0.76
N ARG A 420 -15.86 -8.72 0.19
CA ARG A 420 -15.88 -9.03 1.63
C ARG A 420 -17.16 -8.50 2.27
N ILE A 421 -17.60 -9.18 3.30
CA ILE A 421 -18.68 -8.70 4.17
C ILE A 421 -18.07 -7.65 5.10
N ARG A 422 -18.74 -6.51 5.24
CA ARG A 422 -18.34 -5.46 6.18
C ARG A 422 -18.78 -5.82 7.58
N GLN A 423 -17.93 -5.53 8.56
CA GLN A 423 -18.30 -5.69 9.95
C GLN A 423 -19.05 -4.45 10.44
N PHE A 424 -20.20 -4.70 11.05
CA PHE A 424 -21.00 -3.72 11.78
C PHE A 424 -20.99 -4.14 13.25
N LEU A 425 -20.92 -3.19 14.19
CA LEU A 425 -21.01 -3.55 15.59
C LEU A 425 -22.43 -4.09 15.87
N PRO A 426 -22.60 -5.02 16.83
CA PRO A 426 -23.93 -5.44 17.24
C PRO A 426 -24.74 -4.21 17.62
N THR A 427 -25.94 -4.07 17.08
CA THR A 427 -26.91 -3.10 17.62
C THR A 427 -27.05 -3.41 19.11
N GLN A 428 -26.65 -2.48 19.97
CA GLN A 428 -27.04 -2.54 21.37
C GLN A 428 -28.57 -2.49 21.35
N THR A 429 -29.20 -3.64 21.59
CA THR A 429 -30.62 -3.70 21.90
C THR A 429 -30.80 -2.89 23.17
N ALA A 430 -31.47 -1.75 23.02
CA ALA A 430 -31.95 -0.97 24.16
C ALA A 430 -33.01 -1.78 24.92
#